data_AF-T0ZED6-F1
#
_entry.id   AF-T0ZED6-F1
#
_cell.length_a   1.000
_cell.length_b   1.000
_cell.length_c   1.000
_cell.angle_alpha   90.00
_cell.angle_beta   90.00
_cell.angle_gamma   90.00
#
_symmetry.space_group_name_H-M   'P 1'
#
loop_
_entity.id
_entity.type
_entity.pdbx_description
1 polymer ?
#
loop_
_entity_poly.entity_id
_entity_poly.type
_entity_poly.pdbx_seq_one_letter_code
_entity_poly.pdbx_strand_id
1 'polypeptide(L)'
;AVLDQARVYLALGAFAYDALLRTSPVAGAIARPKRRFAHGLEIELDLPEKSHRRWLVCTYHPSQRNVFTGLLSAAMFDDVLRRARSLLTQS
;
A
#
# COMPACT_ATOMS: atom_id res chain seq x y z
N ALA A 1 4.64 -14.39 12.40
CA ALA A 1 5.24 -13.04 12.52
C ALA A 1 4.15 -11.98 12.41
N VAL A 2 4.36 -10.73 12.87
CA VAL A 2 3.31 -9.65 12.86
C VAL A 2 2.75 -9.38 11.46
N LEU A 3 3.57 -9.53 10.42
CA LEU A 3 3.16 -9.34 9.02
C LEU A 3 2.16 -10.40 8.52
N ASP A 4 2.06 -11.56 9.18
CA ASP A 4 1.13 -12.61 8.77
C ASP A 4 -0.33 -12.25 9.07
N GLN A 5 -0.57 -11.31 9.97
CA GLN A 5 -1.92 -10.83 10.33
C GLN A 5 -2.29 -9.52 9.63
N ALA A 6 -1.33 -8.86 8.97
CA ALA A 6 -1.59 -7.61 8.27
C ALA A 6 -2.43 -7.86 7.00
N ARG A 7 -3.59 -7.19 6.94
CA ARG A 7 -4.52 -7.22 5.80
C ARG A 7 -4.27 -6.09 4.80
N VAL A 8 -3.68 -4.99 5.25
CA VAL A 8 -3.35 -3.84 4.39
C VAL A 8 -1.91 -3.42 4.66
N TYR A 9 -1.12 -3.30 3.59
CA TYR A 9 0.25 -2.79 3.59
C TYR A 9 0.22 -1.38 2.99
N LEU A 10 0.71 -0.39 3.73
CA LEU A 10 0.78 0.99 3.26
C LEU A 10 2.22 1.34 2.86
N ALA A 11 2.46 1.53 1.56
CA ALA A 11 3.75 1.95 1.03
C ALA A 11 3.90 3.47 1.07
N LEU A 12 4.83 3.95 1.89
CA LEU A 12 5.19 5.36 2.00
C LEU A 12 6.29 5.72 0.98
N GLY A 13 5.90 6.11 -0.21
CA GLY A 13 6.79 6.46 -1.31
C GLY A 13 7.25 5.26 -2.17
N ALA A 14 7.89 5.59 -3.29
CA ALA A 14 8.33 4.60 -4.28
C ALA A 14 9.35 3.59 -3.71
N PHE A 15 10.21 4.03 -2.80
CA PHE A 15 11.18 3.15 -2.14
C PHE A 15 10.50 2.04 -1.34
N ALA A 16 9.52 2.39 -0.50
CA ALA A 16 8.76 1.41 0.29
C ALA A 16 7.96 0.47 -0.62
N TYR A 17 7.39 1.00 -1.71
CA TYR A 17 6.70 0.19 -2.72
C TYR A 17 7.64 -0.84 -3.34
N ASP A 18 8.83 -0.42 -3.80
CA ASP A 18 9.79 -1.33 -4.42
C ASP A 18 10.36 -2.36 -3.44
N ALA A 19 10.53 -1.99 -2.17
CA ALA A 19 10.93 -2.90 -1.10
C ALA A 19 9.86 -3.97 -0.86
N LEU A 20 8.60 -3.57 -0.69
CA LEU A 20 7.49 -4.50 -0.43
C LEU A 20 7.35 -5.54 -1.54
N LEU A 21 7.48 -5.13 -2.80
CA LEU A 21 7.40 -6.04 -3.94
C LEU A 21 8.46 -7.15 -3.97
N ARG A 22 9.52 -7.00 -3.18
CA ARG A 22 10.63 -7.96 -3.08
C ARG A 22 10.58 -8.76 -1.77
N THR A 23 9.68 -8.43 -0.85
CA THR A 23 9.59 -9.05 0.48
C THR A 23 8.26 -9.75 0.70
N SER A 24 8.29 -10.89 1.39
CA SER A 24 7.08 -11.57 1.87
C SER A 24 6.28 -10.65 2.83
N PRO A 25 4.95 -10.65 2.78
CA PRO A 25 4.08 -11.51 1.97
C PRO A 25 3.66 -10.90 0.62
N VAL A 26 4.21 -9.75 0.22
CA VAL A 26 3.80 -9.07 -1.03
C VAL A 26 4.54 -9.62 -2.25
N ALA A 27 5.76 -10.11 -2.07
CA ALA A 27 6.55 -10.74 -3.13
C ALA A 27 5.78 -11.91 -3.76
N GLY A 28 5.62 -11.87 -5.09
CA GLY A 28 4.90 -12.90 -5.85
C GLY A 28 3.37 -12.80 -5.78
N ALA A 29 2.81 -11.97 -4.91
CA ALA A 29 1.36 -11.84 -4.71
C ALA A 29 0.68 -10.83 -5.66
N ILE A 30 1.41 -10.23 -6.60
CA ILE A 30 0.86 -9.21 -7.50
C ILE A 30 0.85 -9.73 -8.93
N ALA A 31 -0.32 -9.67 -9.56
CA ALA A 31 -0.52 -10.01 -10.96
C ALA A 31 0.41 -9.20 -11.87
N ARG A 32 0.96 -9.87 -12.89
CA ARG A 32 1.80 -9.24 -13.92
C ARG A 32 0.91 -8.63 -15.02
N PRO A 33 1.30 -7.49 -15.63
CA PRO A 33 2.51 -6.71 -15.37
C PRO A 33 2.44 -5.86 -14.08
N LYS A 34 3.60 -5.64 -13.45
CA LYS A 34 3.72 -4.79 -12.25
C LYS A 34 3.25 -3.37 -12.59
N ARG A 35 2.40 -2.80 -11.73
CA ARG A 35 1.99 -1.39 -11.83
C ARG A 35 3.13 -0.45 -11.41
N ARG A 36 3.23 0.72 -12.04
CA ARG A 36 4.17 1.77 -11.59
C ARG A 36 3.65 2.40 -10.31
N PHE A 37 4.54 2.84 -9.44
CA PHE A 37 4.17 3.56 -8.21
C PHE A 37 3.37 4.83 -8.55
N ALA A 38 2.28 5.05 -7.79
CA ALA A 38 1.51 6.28 -7.79
C ALA A 38 0.87 6.48 -6.40
N HIS A 39 0.65 7.73 -5.99
CA HIS A 39 -0.17 8.00 -4.81
C HIS A 39 -1.61 7.54 -5.06
N GLY A 40 -2.23 6.89 -4.07
CA GLY A 40 -3.56 6.30 -4.19
C GLY A 40 -3.60 4.97 -4.96
N LEU A 41 -2.44 4.42 -5.37
CA LEU A 41 -2.42 3.12 -6.03
C LEU A 41 -2.85 2.02 -5.04
N GLU A 42 -3.85 1.25 -5.43
CA GLU A 42 -4.34 0.07 -4.72
C GLU A 42 -4.09 -1.18 -5.55
N ILE A 43 -3.60 -2.23 -4.89
CA ILE A 43 -3.37 -3.54 -5.50
C ILE A 43 -3.87 -4.62 -4.54
N GLU A 44 -4.77 -5.45 -5.03
CA GLU A 44 -5.16 -6.68 -4.33
C GLU A 44 -4.02 -7.71 -4.44
N LEU A 45 -3.67 -8.33 -3.31
CA LEU A 45 -2.62 -9.33 -3.21
C LEU A 45 -3.24 -10.72 -3.33
N ASP A 46 -2.84 -11.45 -4.37
CA ASP A 46 -3.20 -12.85 -4.59
C ASP A 46 -2.35 -13.75 -3.69
N LEU A 47 -2.95 -14.21 -2.60
CA LEU A 47 -2.34 -15.07 -1.60
C LEU A 47 -3.25 -16.28 -1.37
N PRO A 48 -3.12 -17.33 -2.22
CA PRO A 48 -4.04 -18.48 -2.24
C PRO A 48 -4.18 -19.19 -0.89
N GLU A 49 -3.10 -19.19 -0.10
CA GLU A 49 -3.00 -19.86 1.20
C GLU A 49 -3.71 -19.10 2.35
N LYS A 50 -4.36 -17.96 2.08
CA LYS A 50 -4.95 -17.10 3.12
C LYS A 50 -6.46 -16.95 2.95
N SER A 51 -7.18 -17.06 4.06
CA SER A 51 -8.64 -16.96 4.14
C SER A 51 -9.21 -15.55 3.91
N HIS A 52 -8.37 -14.52 3.86
CA HIS A 52 -8.80 -13.12 3.72
C HIS A 52 -8.01 -12.41 2.63
N ARG A 53 -8.71 -11.55 1.87
CA ARG A 53 -8.08 -10.66 0.88
C ARG A 53 -7.12 -9.71 1.58
N ARG A 54 -5.99 -9.43 0.92
CA ARG A 54 -5.00 -8.47 1.39
C ARG A 54 -4.74 -7.42 0.32
N TRP A 55 -4.29 -6.25 0.77
CA TRP A 55 -4.14 -5.08 -0.09
C TRP A 55 -2.80 -4.41 0.11
N LEU A 56 -2.22 -3.92 -0.97
CA LEU A 56 -1.14 -2.94 -0.97
C LEU A 56 -1.72 -1.60 -1.41
N VAL A 57 -1.55 -0.58 -0.57
CA VAL A 57 -1.96 0.80 -0.86
C VAL A 57 -0.71 1.68 -0.87
N CYS A 58 -0.61 2.61 -1.81
CA CYS A 58 0.54 3.49 -1.94
C CYS A 58 0.16 4.94 -1.67
N THR A 59 1.07 5.69 -1.05
CA THR A 59 1.00 7.15 -0.94
C THR A 59 2.37 7.75 -1.17
N TYR A 60 2.44 9.01 -1.60
CA TYR A 60 3.66 9.79 -1.41
C TYR A 60 4.11 9.75 0.04
N HIS A 61 5.42 9.80 0.25
CA HIS A 61 6.01 9.80 1.57
C HIS A 61 5.66 11.12 2.30
N PRO A 62 5.22 11.09 3.56
CA PRO A 62 4.90 12.30 4.34
C PRO A 62 6.17 13.00 4.86
N SER A 63 7.12 13.30 3.97
CA SER A 63 8.31 14.09 4.32
C SER A 63 7.98 15.57 4.34
N GLN A 64 8.74 16.34 5.14
CA GLN A 64 8.63 17.79 5.18
C GLN A 64 8.72 18.42 3.77
N ARG A 65 9.61 17.94 2.91
CA ARG A 65 9.71 18.41 1.52
C ARG A 65 8.39 18.24 0.77
N ASN A 66 7.80 17.05 0.78
CA ASN A 66 6.58 16.77 0.01
C ASN A 66 5.38 17.57 0.53
N VAL A 67 5.30 17.78 1.84
CA VAL A 67 4.26 18.60 2.47
C VAL A 67 4.47 20.08 2.13
N PHE A 68 5.70 20.58 2.28
CA PHE A 68 6.02 21.98 2.01
C PHE A 68 5.82 22.36 0.54
N THR A 69 6.21 21.49 -0.40
CA THR A 69 6.00 21.75 -1.84
C THR A 69 4.57 21.47 -2.31
N GLY A 70 3.67 21.01 -1.43
CA GLY A 70 2.30 20.66 -1.79
C GLY A 70 2.16 19.39 -2.63
N LEU A 71 3.22 18.58 -2.76
CA LEU A 71 3.13 17.28 -3.47
C LEU A 71 2.23 16.29 -2.71
N LEU A 72 2.18 16.42 -1.38
CA LEU A 72 1.26 15.68 -0.53
C LEU A 72 0.62 16.64 0.47
N SER A 73 -0.72 16.77 0.42
CA SER A 73 -1.48 17.48 1.46
C SER A 73 -1.89 16.52 2.59
N ALA A 74 -2.23 17.09 3.75
CA ALA A 74 -2.79 16.32 4.86
C ALA A 74 -4.09 15.61 4.44
N ALA A 75 -4.98 16.30 3.71
CA ALA A 75 -6.23 15.72 3.21
C ALA A 75 -6.00 14.51 2.28
N MET A 76 -5.03 14.59 1.36
CA MET A 76 -4.67 13.46 0.50
C MET A 76 -4.15 12.26 1.30
N PHE A 77 -3.36 12.52 2.34
CA PHE A 77 -2.87 11.45 3.21
C PHE A 77 -4.02 10.81 4.01
N ASP A 78 -4.90 11.64 4.58
CA ASP A 78 -6.09 11.19 5.30
C ASP A 78 -7.03 10.37 4.40
N ASP A 79 -7.18 10.74 3.13
CA ASP A 79 -7.97 10.00 2.15
C ASP A 79 -7.40 8.59 1.92
N VAL A 80 -6.07 8.47 1.78
CA VAL A 80 -5.42 7.15 1.68
C VAL A 80 -5.61 6.32 2.95
N LEU A 81 -5.49 6.92 4.14
CA LEU A 81 -5.71 6.21 5.40
C LEU A 81 -7.16 5.73 5.55
N ARG A 82 -8.14 6.58 5.21
CA ARG A 82 -9.56 6.23 5.22
C ARG A 82 -9.84 5.10 4.23
N ARG A 83 -9.24 5.16 3.05
CA ARG A 83 -9.36 4.12 2.04
C ARG A 83 -8.76 2.80 2.51
N ALA A 84 -7.54 2.81 3.05
CA ALA A 84 -6.90 1.64 3.64
C ALA A 84 -7.78 1.00 4.73
N ARG A 85 -8.40 1.82 5.61
CA ARG A 85 -9.34 1.33 6.62
C ARG A 85 -10.59 0.70 6.01
N SER A 86 -11.15 1.26 4.95
CA SER A 86 -12.33 0.70 4.28
C SER A 86 -12.06 -0.67 3.63
N LEU A 87 -10.81 -0.96 3.27
CA LEU A 87 -10.44 -2.26 2.70
C LEU A 87 -10.44 -3.37 3.77
N LEU A 88 -10.25 -3.01 5.05
CA LEU A 88 -10.32 -3.96 6.17
C LEU A 88 -11.73 -4.48 6.42
N THR A 89 -12.77 -3.81 5.93
CA THR A 89 -14.17 -4.26 6.08
C THR A 89 -14.69 -4.97 4.84
N GLN A 90 -13.99 -4.87 3.71
CA GLN A 90 -14.33 -5.53 2.44
C GLN A 90 -13.70 -6.93 2.31
N SER A 91 -13.18 -7.50 3.40
CA SER A 91 -12.38 -8.73 3.39
C SER A 91 -12.70 -9.69 4.53
#